data_AF-A0AAD7FJB5-F1
#
_entry.id   AF-A0AAD7FJB5-F1
#
_cell.length_a   1.000
_cell.length_b   1.000
_cell.length_c   1.000
_cell.angle_alpha   90.00
_cell.angle_beta   90.00
_cell.angle_gamma   90.00
#
_symmetry.space_group_name_H-M   'P 1'
#
loop_
_entity.id
_entity.type
_entity.pdbx_description
1 polymer ?
#
loop_
_entity_poly.entity_id
_entity_poly.type
_entity_poly.pdbx_seq_one_letter_code
_entity_poly.pdbx_strand_id
1 'polypeptide(L)'
;MFTKVIYAIFFAALAGRVMCQAQADLPNFNVTVGKTVYLANESLPTDFPSPFSNCSGICGTAQNLIVACPLTDVECLCAANITASPSGPLLSCEQCIFNALIEANKPHPDDRAGQNQVLAGWTSNCAANFTLPVALALTLPDSWDGPFVSVFPESIGIVIAAIGGILGSSLIFMLCSMC
;
A
#
# COMPACT_ATOMS: atom_id res chain seq x y z
N MET A 1 17.54 44.60 11.30
CA MET A 1 18.24 43.30 11.47
C MET A 1 17.29 42.09 11.33
N PHE A 2 16.05 42.14 11.82
CA PHE A 2 15.08 41.04 11.73
C PHE A 2 14.70 40.58 10.31
N THR A 3 14.63 41.48 9.33
CA THR A 3 14.22 41.14 7.96
C THR A 3 15.20 40.19 7.26
N LYS A 4 16.51 40.27 7.57
CA LYS A 4 17.54 39.40 6.96
C LYS A 4 17.45 37.95 7.47
N VAL A 5 16.95 37.75 8.69
CA VAL A 5 16.79 36.42 9.30
C VAL A 5 15.61 35.66 8.67
N ILE A 6 14.52 36.36 8.35
CA ILE A 6 13.33 35.76 7.72
C ILE A 6 13.64 35.22 6.32
N TYR A 7 14.42 35.95 5.52
CA TYR A 7 14.85 35.47 4.20
C TYR A 7 15.77 34.25 4.30
N ALA A 8 16.70 34.21 5.26
CA ALA A 8 17.59 33.07 5.44
C ALA A 8 16.83 31.77 5.81
N ILE A 9 15.77 31.87 6.63
CA ILE A 9 14.95 30.71 7.01
C ILE A 9 14.13 30.20 5.81
N PHE A 10 13.57 31.09 4.99
CA PHE A 10 12.87 30.69 3.77
C PHE A 10 13.81 29.98 2.79
N PHE A 11 15.00 30.52 2.53
CA PHE A 11 15.97 29.87 1.63
C PHE A 11 16.44 28.50 2.14
N ALA A 12 16.62 28.33 3.45
CA ALA A 12 16.97 27.03 4.04
C ALA A 12 15.82 26.00 3.92
N ALA A 13 14.57 26.42 4.09
CA ALA A 13 13.40 25.56 3.93
C ALA A 13 13.16 25.14 2.47
N LEU A 14 13.49 26.00 1.51
CA LEU A 14 13.44 25.68 0.08
C LEU A 14 14.60 24.78 -0.35
N ALA A 15 15.83 25.00 0.14
CA ALA A 15 16.98 24.16 -0.20
C ALA A 15 16.83 22.69 0.26
N GLY A 16 16.17 22.44 1.39
CA GLY A 16 15.87 21.09 1.85
C GLY A 16 14.91 20.31 0.95
N ARG A 17 14.05 21.00 0.18
CA ARG A 17 13.15 20.36 -0.78
C ARG A 17 13.87 19.92 -2.05
N VAL A 18 14.91 20.66 -2.46
CA VAL A 18 15.69 20.35 -3.67
C VAL A 18 16.66 19.18 -3.43
N MET A 19 17.25 19.06 -2.25
CA MET A 19 18.14 17.92 -1.95
C MET A 19 17.41 16.59 -1.80
N CYS A 20 16.09 16.60 -1.59
CA CYS A 20 15.27 15.37 -1.63
C CYS A 20 14.93 14.95 -3.08
N GLN A 21 15.05 15.85 -4.06
CA GLN A 21 14.90 15.55 -5.50
C GLN A 21 16.23 15.24 -6.19
N ALA A 22 17.37 15.70 -5.66
CA ALA A 22 18.68 15.50 -6.28
C ALA A 22 19.23 14.06 -6.18
N GLN A 23 18.55 13.16 -5.46
CA GLN A 23 18.86 11.72 -5.51
C GLN A 23 18.18 11.00 -6.69
N ALA A 24 17.47 11.73 -7.56
CA ALA A 24 16.81 11.24 -8.76
C ALA A 24 17.69 11.22 -10.03
N ASP A 25 18.95 11.66 -9.96
CA ASP A 25 19.83 11.79 -11.14
C ASP A 25 20.75 10.58 -11.40
N LEU A 26 20.47 9.44 -10.78
CA LEU A 26 20.77 8.17 -11.47
C LEU A 26 19.54 7.85 -12.33
N PRO A 27 19.68 7.47 -13.61
CA PRO A 27 18.56 6.99 -14.44
C PRO A 27 18.10 5.60 -13.98
N ASN A 28 17.85 5.46 -12.67
CA ASN A 28 17.49 4.25 -12.00
C ASN A 28 15.99 4.29 -11.77
N PHE A 29 15.30 3.33 -12.37
CA PHE A 29 13.89 3.10 -12.16
C PHE A 29 13.57 2.97 -10.67
N ASN A 30 12.78 3.91 -10.12
CA ASN A 30 12.47 3.96 -8.70
C ASN A 30 10.96 3.96 -8.45
N VAL A 31 10.54 3.25 -7.41
CA VAL A 31 9.12 3.12 -7.05
C VAL A 31 8.99 3.58 -5.61
N THR A 32 8.20 4.63 -5.39
CA THR A 32 7.96 5.14 -4.04
C THR A 32 6.69 4.53 -3.48
N VAL A 33 6.81 3.90 -2.31
CA VAL A 33 5.67 3.34 -1.57
C VAL A 33 5.69 3.91 -0.16
N GLY A 34 4.62 4.61 0.20
CA GLY A 34 4.56 5.40 1.43
C GLY A 34 5.68 6.46 1.49
N LYS A 35 6.66 6.23 2.37
CA LYS A 35 7.83 7.11 2.59
C LYS A 35 9.14 6.51 2.09
N THR A 36 9.10 5.29 1.57
CA THR A 36 10.28 4.52 1.20
C THR A 36 10.38 4.46 -0.31
N VAL A 37 11.60 4.63 -0.81
CA VAL A 37 11.91 4.49 -2.24
C VAL A 37 12.55 3.13 -2.45
N TYR A 38 11.96 2.34 -3.34
CA TYR A 38 12.44 1.01 -3.71
C TYR A 38 13.00 1.05 -5.13
N LEU A 39 14.03 0.24 -5.37
CA LEU A 39 14.53 -0.04 -6.72
C LEU A 39 13.58 -1.01 -7.44
N ALA A 40 13.63 -1.06 -8.77
CA ALA A 40 12.78 -1.97 -9.55
C ALA A 40 12.86 -3.44 -9.08
N ASN A 41 14.07 -3.95 -8.82
CA ASN A 41 14.29 -5.32 -8.34
C ASN A 41 13.82 -5.56 -6.89
N GLU A 42 13.59 -4.50 -6.13
CA GLU A 42 13.14 -4.55 -4.74
C GLU A 42 11.66 -4.19 -4.60
N SER A 43 10.98 -3.83 -5.69
CA SER A 43 9.58 -3.39 -5.64
C SER A 43 8.60 -4.52 -5.34
N LEU A 44 9.02 -5.77 -5.51
CA LEU A 44 8.24 -6.96 -5.16
C LEU A 44 8.75 -7.60 -3.86
N PRO A 45 7.86 -8.20 -3.06
CA PRO A 45 8.25 -9.01 -1.92
C PRO A 45 9.00 -10.27 -2.38
N THR A 46 10.03 -10.67 -1.64
CA THR A 46 10.80 -11.89 -1.90
C THR A 46 10.24 -13.12 -1.17
N ASP A 47 9.52 -12.88 -0.07
CA ASP A 47 8.93 -13.92 0.77
C ASP A 47 7.40 -13.91 0.64
N PHE A 48 6.83 -15.10 0.44
CA PHE A 48 5.39 -15.31 0.27
C PHE A 48 4.85 -16.26 1.35
N PRO A 49 4.85 -15.87 2.64
CA PRO A 49 4.25 -16.68 3.69
C PRO A 49 2.74 -16.82 3.47
N SER A 50 2.10 -17.81 4.10
CA SER A 50 0.63 -17.92 4.09
C SER A 50 -0.01 -16.60 4.57
N PRO A 51 -0.99 -16.03 3.84
CA PRO A 51 -1.82 -16.65 2.78
C PRO A 51 -1.31 -16.52 1.33
N PHE A 52 -0.12 -15.96 1.08
CA PHE A 52 0.35 -15.58 -0.26
C PHE A 52 1.07 -16.69 -1.03
N SER A 53 1.13 -17.91 -0.49
CA SER A 53 1.93 -19.01 -1.07
C SER A 53 1.55 -19.31 -2.52
N ASN A 54 0.27 -19.15 -2.86
CA ASN A 54 -0.26 -19.39 -4.21
C ASN A 54 0.18 -18.31 -5.22
N CYS A 55 0.61 -17.14 -4.76
CA CYS A 55 1.08 -16.04 -5.61
C CYS A 55 2.56 -16.15 -5.97
N SER A 56 3.32 -16.99 -5.26
CA SER A 56 4.78 -17.13 -5.43
C SER A 56 5.20 -17.45 -6.87
N GLY A 57 4.45 -18.27 -7.60
CA GLY A 57 4.76 -18.61 -8.99
C GLY A 57 4.58 -17.43 -9.96
N ILE A 58 3.48 -16.67 -9.80
CA ILE A 58 3.18 -15.50 -10.63
C ILE A 58 4.19 -14.38 -10.32
N CYS A 59 4.42 -14.12 -9.04
CA CYS A 59 5.35 -13.11 -8.58
C CYS A 59 6.81 -13.46 -8.90
N GLY A 60 7.19 -14.73 -8.82
CA GLY A 60 8.52 -15.20 -9.25
C GLY A 60 8.75 -14.98 -10.74
N THR A 61 7.71 -15.15 -11.57
CA THR A 61 7.79 -14.84 -13.01
C THR A 61 8.00 -13.35 -13.25
N ALA A 62 7.23 -12.48 -12.56
CA ALA A 62 7.43 -11.04 -12.62
C ALA A 62 8.85 -10.65 -12.17
N GLN A 63 9.30 -11.16 -11.02
CA GLN A 63 10.63 -10.88 -10.49
C GLN A 63 11.74 -11.29 -11.47
N ASN A 64 11.64 -12.47 -12.08
CA ASN A 64 12.63 -12.91 -13.07
C ASN A 64 12.69 -11.98 -14.29
N LEU A 65 11.55 -11.47 -14.74
CA LEU A 65 11.50 -10.48 -15.83
C LEU A 65 12.09 -9.14 -15.42
N ILE A 66 11.86 -8.70 -14.16
CA ILE A 66 12.45 -7.45 -13.64
C ILE A 66 13.97 -7.59 -13.60
N VAL A 67 14.47 -8.70 -13.05
CA VAL A 67 15.90 -8.97 -12.87
C VAL A 67 16.61 -9.22 -14.21
N ALA A 68 15.91 -9.72 -15.22
CA ALA A 68 16.45 -9.89 -16.56
C ALA A 68 16.72 -8.55 -17.28
N CYS A 69 16.10 -7.46 -16.83
CA CYS A 69 16.31 -6.12 -17.37
C CYS A 69 17.38 -5.34 -16.58
N PRO A 70 18.29 -4.62 -17.27
CA PRO A 70 19.16 -3.66 -16.60
C PRO A 70 18.34 -2.58 -15.88
N LEU A 71 18.74 -2.21 -14.66
CA LEU A 71 18.04 -1.15 -13.88
C LEU A 71 18.05 0.22 -14.56
N THR A 72 18.95 0.42 -15.53
CA THR A 72 19.08 1.63 -16.35
C THR A 72 18.25 1.59 -17.64
N ASP A 73 17.71 0.43 -17.99
CA ASP A 73 16.96 0.22 -19.24
C ASP A 73 15.46 0.26 -18.97
N VAL A 74 14.92 1.49 -18.96
CA VAL A 74 13.49 1.74 -18.77
C VAL A 74 12.65 1.09 -19.87
N GLU A 75 13.19 0.95 -21.08
CA GLU A 75 12.49 0.30 -22.19
C GLU A 75 12.30 -1.20 -21.91
N CYS A 76 13.36 -1.89 -21.49
CA CYS A 76 13.25 -3.28 -21.07
C CYS A 76 12.28 -3.42 -19.88
N LEU A 77 12.42 -2.60 -18.85
CA LEU A 77 11.60 -2.67 -17.63
C LEU A 77 10.11 -2.43 -17.91
N CYS A 78 9.77 -1.50 -18.81
CA CYS A 78 8.39 -1.20 -19.14
C CYS A 78 7.81 -2.20 -20.17
N ALA A 79 8.58 -2.58 -21.19
CA ALA A 79 8.13 -3.49 -22.24
C ALA A 79 7.96 -4.93 -21.76
N ALA A 80 8.90 -5.43 -20.95
CA ALA A 80 8.94 -6.84 -20.54
C ALA A 80 7.94 -7.18 -19.42
N ASN A 81 7.49 -6.19 -18.65
CA ASN A 81 7.00 -6.46 -17.31
C ASN A 81 5.54 -6.05 -17.08
N ILE A 82 5.11 -4.87 -17.53
CA ILE A 82 4.04 -4.17 -16.80
C ILE A 82 3.02 -3.46 -17.68
N THR A 83 3.37 -2.90 -18.84
CA THR A 83 2.53 -1.83 -19.37
C THR A 83 1.82 -2.09 -20.68
N ALA A 84 2.28 -3.06 -21.48
CA ALA A 84 1.66 -3.31 -22.78
C ALA A 84 0.32 -4.04 -22.68
N SER A 85 0.01 -4.68 -21.55
CA SER A 85 -1.23 -5.45 -21.37
C SER A 85 -1.80 -5.27 -19.97
N PRO A 86 -3.12 -5.06 -19.80
CA PRO A 86 -3.83 -5.04 -18.51
C PRO A 86 -3.81 -6.38 -17.76
N SER A 87 -2.99 -7.34 -18.21
CA SER A 87 -2.77 -8.66 -17.62
C SER A 87 -1.28 -8.99 -17.49
N GLY A 88 -0.42 -7.97 -17.40
CA GLY A 88 1.01 -8.16 -17.20
C GLY A 88 1.35 -8.99 -15.95
N PRO A 89 2.50 -9.65 -15.92
CA PRO A 89 2.92 -10.49 -14.79
C PRO A 89 3.01 -9.73 -13.47
N LEU A 90 3.43 -8.45 -13.47
CA LEU A 90 3.40 -7.65 -12.24
C LEU A 90 1.98 -7.40 -11.75
N LEU A 91 1.09 -6.93 -12.64
CA LEU A 91 -0.31 -6.66 -12.25
C LEU A 91 -0.97 -7.93 -11.73
N SER A 92 -0.72 -9.06 -12.38
CA SER A 92 -1.21 -10.37 -11.95
C SER A 92 -0.66 -10.78 -10.59
N CYS A 93 0.62 -10.50 -10.31
CA CYS A 93 1.22 -10.73 -9.00
C CYS A 93 0.58 -9.86 -7.92
N GLU A 94 0.53 -8.55 -8.12
CA GLU A 94 -0.07 -7.60 -7.18
C GLU A 94 -1.55 -7.90 -6.93
N GLN A 95 -2.29 -8.27 -7.99
CA GLN A 95 -3.70 -8.67 -7.89
C GLN A 95 -3.88 -9.97 -7.11
N CYS A 96 -2.99 -10.95 -7.29
CA CYS A 96 -3.03 -12.19 -6.51
C CYS A 96 -2.81 -11.91 -5.02
N ILE A 97 -1.81 -11.09 -4.68
CA ILE A 97 -1.51 -10.71 -3.29
C ILE A 97 -2.70 -9.95 -2.70
N PHE A 98 -3.23 -8.98 -3.44
CA PHE A 98 -4.37 -8.18 -3.00
C PHE A 98 -5.61 -9.05 -2.72
N ASN A 99 -5.93 -9.99 -3.60
CA ASN A 99 -7.04 -10.93 -3.41
C ASN A 99 -6.81 -11.83 -2.17
N ALA A 100 -5.58 -12.33 -1.98
CA ALA A 100 -5.23 -13.16 -0.83
C ALA A 100 -5.32 -12.38 0.51
N LEU A 101 -4.98 -11.08 0.51
CA LEU A 101 -5.13 -10.20 1.66
C LEU A 101 -6.61 -9.97 2.01
N ILE A 102 -7.44 -9.76 0.99
CA ILE A 102 -8.88 -9.61 1.15
C ILE A 102 -9.50 -10.89 1.71
N GLU A 103 -9.19 -12.05 1.13
CA GLU A 103 -9.73 -13.34 1.56
C GLU A 103 -9.32 -13.68 3.00
N ALA A 104 -8.08 -13.38 3.37
CA ALA A 104 -7.59 -13.59 4.73
C ALA A 104 -8.03 -12.51 5.72
N ASN A 105 -8.63 -11.40 5.25
CA ASN A 105 -8.93 -10.20 6.03
C ASN A 105 -7.73 -9.75 6.89
N LYS A 106 -6.54 -9.67 6.28
CA LYS A 106 -5.30 -9.29 6.96
C LYS A 106 -4.75 -7.97 6.43
N PRO A 107 -4.14 -7.15 7.29
CA PRO A 107 -3.38 -5.99 6.83
C PRO A 107 -2.18 -6.44 5.99
N HIS A 108 -1.71 -5.54 5.12
CA HIS A 108 -0.50 -5.73 4.33
C HIS A 108 0.70 -5.96 5.29
N PRO A 109 1.39 -7.11 5.22
CA PRO A 109 2.55 -7.39 6.07
C PRO A 109 3.82 -6.68 5.59
N ASP A 110 3.86 -6.31 4.31
CA ASP A 110 4.93 -5.57 3.64
C ASP A 110 4.27 -4.45 2.83
N ASP A 111 4.85 -3.25 2.87
CA ASP A 111 4.35 -2.09 2.16
C ASP A 111 4.35 -2.30 0.64
N ARG A 112 5.19 -3.22 0.13
CA ARG A 112 5.28 -3.53 -1.30
C ARG A 112 4.18 -4.46 -1.80
N ALA A 113 3.54 -5.21 -0.91
CA ALA A 113 2.74 -6.37 -1.29
C ALA A 113 1.26 -5.98 -1.51
N GLY A 114 0.77 -6.04 -2.75
CA GLY A 114 -0.64 -5.84 -3.10
C GLY A 114 -1.06 -4.37 -3.06
N GLN A 115 -0.20 -3.44 -3.46
CA GLN A 115 -0.46 -2.00 -3.34
C GLN A 115 -0.55 -1.26 -4.68
N ASN A 116 -1.59 -0.43 -4.81
CA ASN A 116 -1.74 0.48 -5.96
C ASN A 116 -0.61 1.51 -6.08
N GLN A 117 0.09 1.83 -4.99
CA GLN A 117 1.22 2.75 -5.03
C GLN A 117 2.40 2.19 -5.82
N VAL A 118 2.65 0.88 -5.72
CA VAL A 118 3.67 0.19 -6.53
C VAL A 118 3.32 0.32 -8.00
N LEU A 119 2.09 -0.04 -8.37
CA LEU A 119 1.60 0.06 -9.75
C LEU A 119 1.62 1.50 -10.28
N ALA A 120 1.28 2.49 -9.46
CA ALA A 120 1.33 3.91 -9.81
C ALA A 120 2.76 4.38 -10.03
N GLY A 121 3.70 3.97 -9.18
CA GLY A 121 5.13 4.25 -9.37
C GLY A 121 5.63 3.68 -10.69
N TRP A 122 5.32 2.42 -10.98
CA TRP A 122 5.67 1.80 -12.26
C TRP A 122 5.03 2.51 -13.47
N THR A 123 3.74 2.83 -13.37
CA THR A 123 3.00 3.61 -14.38
C THR A 123 3.67 4.95 -14.63
N SER A 124 4.07 5.68 -13.58
CA SER A 124 4.68 7.01 -13.71
C SER A 124 6.05 6.98 -14.39
N ASN A 125 6.89 6.00 -14.05
CA ASN A 125 8.21 5.83 -14.68
C ASN A 125 8.07 5.42 -16.14
N CYS A 126 7.12 4.54 -16.45
CA CYS A 126 6.90 4.08 -17.82
C CYS A 126 6.19 5.11 -18.70
N ALA A 127 5.25 5.88 -18.15
CA ALA A 127 4.54 6.93 -18.88
C ALA A 127 5.45 8.06 -19.39
N ALA A 128 6.65 8.21 -18.81
CA ALA A 128 7.63 9.19 -19.27
C ALA A 128 8.15 8.88 -20.69
N ASN A 129 8.27 7.60 -21.05
CA ASN A 129 8.87 7.15 -22.31
C ASN A 129 7.93 6.28 -23.17
N PHE A 130 6.83 5.76 -22.60
CA PHE A 130 5.90 4.85 -23.26
C PHE A 130 4.45 5.32 -23.12
N THR A 131 3.69 5.17 -24.20
CA THR A 131 2.23 5.38 -24.15
C THR A 131 1.58 4.15 -23.51
N LEU A 132 1.07 4.32 -22.29
CA LEU A 132 0.35 3.28 -21.58
C LEU A 132 -1.08 3.19 -22.13
N PRO A 133 -1.51 2.04 -22.67
CA PRO A 133 -2.88 1.88 -23.15
C PRO A 133 -3.90 1.93 -22.02
N VAL A 134 -3.52 1.51 -20.80
CA VAL A 134 -4.37 1.48 -19.60
C VAL A 134 -3.52 1.76 -18.37
N ALA A 135 -4.06 2.53 -17.41
CA ALA A 135 -3.44 2.72 -16.11
C ALA A 135 -3.49 1.42 -15.30
N LEU A 136 -2.35 1.00 -14.73
CA LEU A 136 -2.33 -0.17 -13.86
C LEU A 136 -3.01 0.14 -12.53
N ALA A 137 -4.08 -0.59 -12.24
CA ALA A 137 -4.80 -0.49 -10.98
C ALA A 137 -5.29 -1.87 -10.57
N LEU A 138 -5.22 -2.14 -9.26
CA LEU A 138 -5.83 -3.31 -8.64
C LEU A 138 -7.35 -3.16 -8.69
N THR A 139 -8.02 -4.24 -9.06
CA THR A 139 -9.48 -4.34 -8.99
C THR A 139 -9.89 -5.12 -7.76
N LEU A 140 -11.09 -4.86 -7.27
CA LEU A 140 -11.65 -5.68 -6.21
C LEU A 140 -12.21 -6.97 -6.82
N PRO A 141 -12.02 -8.13 -6.17
CA PRO A 141 -12.63 -9.36 -6.64
C PRO A 141 -14.15 -9.28 -6.51
N ASP A 142 -14.87 -9.84 -7.49
CA ASP A 142 -16.34 -9.81 -7.56
C ASP A 142 -17.02 -10.43 -6.33
N SER A 143 -16.30 -11.27 -5.59
CA SER A 143 -16.74 -11.93 -4.36
C SER A 143 -16.60 -11.08 -3.09
N TRP A 144 -16.02 -9.88 -3.17
CA TRP A 144 -15.80 -9.03 -1.99
C TRP A 144 -17.03 -8.20 -1.65
N ASP A 145 -17.67 -8.52 -0.53
CA ASP A 145 -18.86 -7.82 0.00
C ASP A 145 -18.51 -6.62 0.90
N GLY A 146 -17.36 -6.00 0.67
CA GLY A 146 -16.90 -4.84 1.43
C GLY A 146 -16.27 -5.17 2.79
N PRO A 147 -15.71 -4.16 3.49
CA PRO A 147 -15.32 -4.33 4.87
C PRO A 147 -16.60 -4.59 5.67
N PHE A 148 -16.66 -5.75 6.34
CA PHE A 148 -17.73 -6.06 7.27
C PHE A 148 -17.65 -5.07 8.42
N VAL A 149 -18.31 -3.92 8.28
CA VAL A 149 -18.64 -3.09 9.43
C VAL A 149 -19.61 -3.95 10.20
N SER A 150 -19.18 -4.53 11.33
CA SER A 150 -20.12 -5.02 12.32
C SER A 150 -20.89 -3.79 12.80
N VAL A 151 -21.96 -3.43 12.09
CA VAL A 151 -22.91 -2.43 12.55
C VAL A 151 -23.56 -3.08 13.75
N PHE A 152 -23.00 -2.84 14.93
CA PHE A 152 -23.62 -3.26 16.17
C PHE A 152 -24.98 -2.57 16.19
N PRO A 153 -26.10 -3.31 16.14
CA PRO A 153 -27.40 -2.67 16.07
C PRO A 153 -27.53 -1.77 17.29
N GLU A 154 -27.78 -0.48 17.09
CA GLU A 154 -27.88 0.49 18.20
C GLU A 154 -28.88 0.01 19.26
N SER A 155 -29.95 -0.67 18.82
CA SER A 155 -30.95 -1.30 19.67
C SER A 155 -30.35 -2.35 20.61
N ILE A 156 -29.45 -3.21 20.13
CA ILE A 156 -28.76 -4.21 20.97
C ILE A 156 -27.77 -3.51 21.92
N GLY A 157 -27.10 -2.46 21.45
CA GLY A 157 -26.19 -1.64 22.28
C GLY A 157 -26.88 -1.01 23.47
N ILE A 158 -28.06 -0.43 23.24
CA ILE A 158 -28.89 0.19 24.28
C ILE A 158 -29.34 -0.85 25.30
N VAL A 159 -29.80 -2.03 24.85
CA VAL A 159 -30.27 -3.09 25.75
C VAL A 159 -29.14 -3.59 26.66
N ILE A 160 -27.95 -3.83 26.11
CA ILE A 160 -26.79 -4.28 26.91
C ILE A 160 -26.37 -3.20 27.92
N ALA A 161 -26.30 -1.93 27.49
CA ALA A 161 -25.95 -0.83 28.38
C ALA A 161 -26.96 -0.64 29.51
N ALA A 162 -28.26 -0.74 29.21
CA ALA A 162 -29.32 -0.62 30.21
C ALA A 162 -29.27 -1.75 31.25
N ILE A 163 -29.13 -3.00 30.80
CA ILE A 163 -29.03 -4.15 31.71
C ILE A 163 -27.76 -4.05 32.56
N GLY A 164 -26.62 -3.69 31.95
CA GLY A 164 -25.37 -3.47 32.66
C GLY A 164 -25.47 -2.37 33.71
N GLY A 165 -26.14 -1.26 33.38
CA GLY A 165 -26.41 -0.17 34.33
C GLY A 165 -27.29 -0.59 35.49
N ILE A 166 -28.37 -1.34 35.24
CA ILE A 166 -29.28 -1.83 36.30
C ILE A 166 -28.54 -2.80 37.22
N LEU A 167 -27.81 -3.77 36.67
CA LEU A 167 -27.05 -4.72 37.48
C LEU A 167 -25.92 -4.04 38.27
N GLY A 168 -25.18 -3.12 37.65
CA GLY A 168 -24.11 -2.37 38.28
C GLY A 168 -24.59 -1.47 39.42
N SER A 169 -25.67 -0.70 39.18
CA SER A 169 -26.29 0.15 40.21
C SER A 169 -26.88 -0.66 41.36
N SER A 170 -27.48 -1.82 41.06
CA SER A 170 -28.01 -2.72 42.10
C SER A 170 -26.91 -3.26 43.01
N LEU A 171 -25.75 -3.62 42.45
CA LEU A 171 -24.58 -4.06 43.20
C LEU A 171 -24.01 -2.95 44.10
N ILE A 172 -23.92 -1.72 43.58
CA ILE A 172 -23.46 -0.55 44.36
C ILE A 172 -24.43 -0.28 45.51
N PHE A 173 -25.75 -0.34 45.25
CA PHE A 173 -26.76 -0.13 46.27
C PHE A 173 -26.69 -1.18 47.39
N MET A 174 -26.51 -2.46 47.03
CA MET A 174 -26.33 -3.52 48.03
C MET A 174 -25.09 -3.26 48.90
N LEU A 175 -23.94 -2.92 48.31
CA LEU A 175 -22.73 -2.61 49.07
C LEU A 175 -22.88 -1.39 49.99
N CYS A 176 -23.58 -0.34 49.55
CA CYS A 176 -23.82 0.84 50.37
C CYS A 176 -24.80 0.58 51.53
N SER A 177 -25.73 -0.36 51.38
CA SER A 177 -26.71 -0.72 52.41
C SER A 177 -26.17 -1.67 53.50
N MET A 178 -24.94 -2.18 53.33
CA MET A 178 -24.28 -3.10 54.27
C MET A 178 -23.32 -2.40 55.25
N CYS A 179 -23.31 -1.06 55.27
CA CYS A 179 -22.68 -0.22 56.30
C CYS A 179 -23.76 0.37 57.21
#